data_AF-A0A8C5VII0-F1
#
_entry.id   AF-A0A8C5VII0-F1
#
_cell.length_a   1.000
_cell.length_b   1.000
_cell.length_c   1.000
_cell.angle_alpha   90.00
_cell.angle_beta   90.00
_cell.angle_gamma   90.00
#
_symmetry.space_group_name_H-M   'P 1'
#
loop_
_entity.id
_entity.type
_entity.pdbx_description
1 polymer ?
#
loop_
_entity_poly.entity_id
_entity_poly.type
_entity_poly.pdbx_seq_one_letter_code
_entity_poly.pdbx_strand_id
1 'polypeptide(L)'
;EVVGLACVVATVLTWGFWSQEQAGLLGAGSWTLLVIAHLDDEAMFFAPKVLGLARLRHQVSLLCFSAGRSCPNTGIVKHVQVMPLPCRDFPDGPGVQWGTELVGSILLQHAEASGINLVVTFDAGGVSGHSNHVALYAAVRALRSEGKLPKGCSVLTLQSVNVLRKYLSLLDLPWSLLHARDVLFVLTSAEVARAK
;
A
#
# COMPACT_ATOMS: atom_id res chain seq x y z
N GLU A 1 29.16 23.70 11.24
CA GLU A 1 28.28 23.05 12.22
C GLU A 1 26.85 23.62 12.24
N VAL A 2 26.66 24.95 12.19
CA VAL A 2 25.31 25.59 12.24
C VAL A 2 24.39 25.25 11.04
N VAL A 3 24.94 25.08 9.83
CA VAL A 3 24.17 24.71 8.62
C VAL A 3 23.60 23.29 8.71
N GLY A 4 24.34 22.36 9.30
CA GLY A 4 23.88 20.98 9.50
C GLY A 4 22.74 20.91 10.51
N LEU A 5 22.84 21.68 11.59
CA LEU A 5 21.79 21.75 12.62
C LEU A 5 20.50 22.40 12.08
N ALA A 6 20.62 23.46 11.28
CA ALA A 6 19.48 24.12 10.65
C ALA A 6 18.75 23.21 9.64
N CYS A 7 19.48 22.42 8.83
CA CYS A 7 18.88 21.44 7.92
C CYS A 7 18.17 20.31 8.67
N VAL A 8 18.75 19.80 9.76
CA VAL A 8 18.13 18.75 10.59
C VAL A 8 16.89 19.27 11.30
N VAL A 9 16.90 20.50 11.81
CA VAL A 9 15.72 21.11 12.43
C VAL A 9 14.62 21.38 11.39
N ALA A 10 14.99 21.84 10.19
CA ALA A 10 14.04 22.05 9.10
C ALA A 10 13.40 20.73 8.63
N THR A 11 14.16 19.64 8.50
CA THR A 11 13.60 18.33 8.14
C THR A 11 12.73 17.75 9.24
N VAL A 12 13.07 17.95 10.52
CA VAL A 12 12.25 17.48 11.65
C VAL A 12 10.94 18.28 11.75
N LEU A 13 10.97 19.60 11.53
CA LEU A 13 9.78 20.44 11.56
C LEU A 13 8.86 20.20 10.37
N THR A 14 9.41 20.07 9.16
CA THR A 14 8.61 19.71 7.98
C THR A 14 8.04 18.30 8.10
N TRP A 15 8.78 17.37 8.70
CA TRP A 15 8.29 16.02 8.97
C TRP A 15 7.17 15.97 10.00
N GLY A 16 7.31 16.70 11.12
CA GLY A 16 6.26 16.78 12.14
C GLY A 16 4.97 17.38 11.58
N PHE A 17 5.10 18.46 10.79
CA PHE A 17 3.98 19.09 10.11
C PHE A 17 3.34 18.16 9.07
N TRP A 18 4.15 17.54 8.20
CA TRP A 18 3.69 16.60 7.17
C TRP A 18 3.03 15.35 7.75
N SER A 19 3.57 14.81 8.84
CA SER A 19 2.97 13.68 9.56
C SER A 19 1.61 14.03 10.19
N GLN A 20 1.43 15.27 10.65
CA GLN A 20 0.18 15.73 11.25
C GLN A 20 -0.90 15.98 10.17
N GLU A 21 -0.51 16.53 9.01
CA GLU A 21 -1.39 16.74 7.87
C GLU A 21 -1.89 15.40 7.29
N GLN A 22 -1.01 14.40 7.18
CA GLN A 22 -1.38 13.04 6.76
C GLN A 22 -2.36 12.35 7.73
N ALA A 23 -2.18 12.56 9.03
CA ALA A 23 -3.09 12.03 10.05
C ALA A 23 -4.49 12.65 9.92
N GLY A 24 -4.58 13.93 9.56
CA GLY A 24 -5.84 14.60 9.26
C GLY A 24 -6.48 14.11 7.96
N LEU A 25 -5.68 13.86 6.92
CA LEU A 25 -6.15 13.39 5.61
C LEU A 25 -6.73 11.97 5.68
N LEU A 26 -6.10 11.07 6.45
CA LEU A 26 -6.48 9.65 6.50
C LEU A 26 -7.46 9.32 7.62
N GLY A 27 -7.64 10.21 8.59
CA GLY A 27 -8.53 10.04 9.74
C GLY A 27 -8.06 8.96 10.70
N ALA A 28 -7.63 9.35 11.91
CA ALA A 28 -7.17 8.40 12.92
C ALA A 28 -8.25 7.36 13.29
N GLY A 29 -7.84 6.10 13.51
CA GLY A 29 -8.75 5.02 13.94
C GLY A 29 -9.59 4.37 12.83
N SER A 30 -9.25 4.63 11.57
CA SER A 30 -9.94 4.14 10.37
C SER A 30 -9.65 2.67 10.02
N TRP A 31 -10.48 2.07 9.17
CA TRP A 31 -10.33 0.69 8.68
C TRP A 31 -9.76 0.68 7.26
N THR A 32 -8.57 0.12 7.11
CA THR A 32 -7.83 0.10 5.86
C THR A 32 -7.74 -1.31 5.30
N LEU A 33 -8.12 -1.49 4.04
CA LEU A 33 -7.93 -2.71 3.27
C LEU A 33 -6.68 -2.56 2.40
N LEU A 34 -5.65 -3.33 2.72
CA LEU A 34 -4.46 -3.47 1.88
C LEU A 34 -4.67 -4.66 0.93
N VAL A 35 -4.72 -4.36 -0.38
CA VAL A 35 -4.95 -5.35 -1.44
C VAL A 35 -3.65 -5.58 -2.20
N ILE A 36 -3.13 -6.81 -2.11
CA ILE A 36 -1.86 -7.24 -2.70
C ILE A 36 -2.05 -8.47 -3.61
N ALA A 37 -1.12 -8.68 -4.52
CA ALA A 37 -1.18 -9.82 -5.43
C ALA A 37 -0.52 -11.05 -4.81
N HIS A 38 0.63 -10.86 -4.17
CA HIS A 38 1.48 -11.91 -3.61
C HIS A 38 1.72 -11.70 -2.12
N LEU A 39 1.99 -12.77 -1.37
CA LEU A 39 2.14 -12.69 0.09
C LEU A 39 3.33 -11.81 0.54
N ASP A 40 4.40 -11.74 -0.26
CA ASP A 40 5.61 -10.98 0.01
C ASP A 40 5.52 -9.49 -0.40
N ASP A 41 4.54 -9.12 -1.22
CA ASP A 41 4.30 -7.72 -1.62
C ASP A 41 4.14 -6.79 -0.40
N GLU A 42 3.53 -7.29 0.67
CA GLU A 42 3.30 -6.54 1.90
C GLU A 42 4.62 -6.01 2.46
N ALA A 43 5.59 -6.91 2.68
CA ALA A 43 6.89 -6.55 3.22
C ALA A 43 7.75 -5.83 2.18
N MET A 44 7.70 -6.26 0.91
CA MET A 44 8.56 -5.72 -0.15
C MET A 44 8.19 -4.29 -0.56
N PHE A 45 6.90 -3.98 -0.66
CA PHE A 45 6.41 -2.72 -1.24
C PHE A 45 5.60 -1.85 -0.28
N PHE A 46 4.96 -2.45 0.73
CA PHE A 46 4.00 -1.76 1.59
C PHE A 46 4.44 -1.60 3.05
N ALA A 47 5.59 -2.15 3.47
CA ALA A 47 6.06 -2.05 4.86
C ALA A 47 6.05 -0.60 5.41
N PRO A 48 6.52 0.43 4.67
CA PRO A 48 6.40 1.82 5.10
C PRO A 48 4.96 2.26 5.39
N LYS A 49 4.02 1.86 4.54
CA LYS A 49 2.60 2.22 4.67
C LYS A 49 1.94 1.44 5.79
N VAL A 50 2.18 0.13 5.91
CA VAL A 50 1.59 -0.70 6.98
C VAL A 50 2.00 -0.18 8.35
N LEU A 51 3.28 0.10 8.56
CA LEU A 51 3.77 0.64 9.82
C LEU A 51 3.30 2.09 10.05
N GLY A 52 3.24 2.90 9.01
CA GLY A 52 2.66 4.25 9.05
C GLY A 52 1.18 4.27 9.45
N LEU A 53 0.36 3.42 8.83
CA LEU A 53 -1.06 3.26 9.16
C LEU A 53 -1.24 2.75 10.58
N ALA A 54 -0.41 1.81 11.03
CA ALA A 54 -0.40 1.35 12.42
C ALA A 54 -0.08 2.48 13.41
N ARG A 55 0.85 3.40 13.08
CA ARG A 55 1.13 4.61 13.86
C ARG A 55 -0.10 5.52 13.97
N LEU A 56 -0.85 5.64 12.88
CA LEU A 56 -2.12 6.39 12.82
C LEU A 56 -3.31 5.66 13.47
N ARG A 57 -3.07 4.50 14.10
CA ARG A 57 -4.10 3.64 14.73
C ARG A 57 -5.13 3.09 13.74
N HIS A 58 -4.78 2.98 12.47
CA HIS A 58 -5.65 2.30 11.51
C HIS A 58 -5.67 0.80 11.78
N GLN A 59 -6.86 0.21 11.63
CA GLN A 59 -7.05 -1.24 11.56
C GLN A 59 -6.74 -1.70 10.14
N VAL A 60 -5.60 -2.35 9.92
CA VAL A 60 -5.20 -2.83 8.58
C VAL A 60 -5.64 -4.28 8.41
N SER A 61 -6.49 -4.53 7.43
CA SER A 61 -6.85 -5.85 6.92
C SER A 61 -6.08 -6.13 5.63
N LEU A 62 -5.44 -7.29 5.52
CA LEU A 62 -4.74 -7.71 4.31
C LEU A 62 -5.58 -8.65 3.47
N LEU A 63 -5.76 -8.34 2.19
CA LEU A 63 -6.36 -9.18 1.16
C LEU A 63 -5.29 -9.52 0.12
N CYS A 64 -4.92 -10.80 0.07
CA CYS A 64 -3.95 -11.33 -0.89
C CYS A 64 -4.66 -12.26 -1.88
N PHE A 65 -4.44 -12.06 -3.19
CA PHE A 65 -5.12 -12.82 -4.24
C PHE A 65 -4.39 -14.11 -4.64
N SER A 66 -3.07 -14.15 -4.54
CA SER A 66 -2.27 -15.32 -4.90
C SER A 66 -1.27 -15.66 -3.79
N ALA A 67 -1.40 -16.85 -3.20
CA ALA A 67 -0.56 -17.28 -2.09
C ALA A 67 0.85 -17.74 -2.52
N GLY A 68 1.22 -17.63 -3.80
CA GLY A 68 2.45 -18.23 -4.31
C GLY A 68 2.49 -19.75 -4.09
N ARG A 69 3.63 -20.38 -4.38
CA ARG A 69 3.77 -21.85 -4.32
C ARG A 69 4.15 -22.38 -2.93
N SER A 70 4.34 -21.51 -1.93
CA SER A 70 4.79 -21.91 -0.59
C SER A 70 4.26 -20.92 0.45
N CYS A 71 3.26 -21.34 1.24
CA CYS A 71 2.76 -20.58 2.38
C CYS A 71 3.59 -20.89 3.63
N PRO A 72 4.22 -19.87 4.23
CA PRO A 72 4.14 -19.75 5.69
C PRO A 72 3.62 -18.36 6.11
N ASN A 73 2.86 -18.34 7.20
CA ASN A 73 2.15 -17.20 7.77
C ASN A 73 3.08 -16.14 8.43
N THR A 74 3.99 -15.53 7.66
CA THR A 74 4.90 -14.48 8.17
C THR A 74 4.57 -13.12 7.54
N GLY A 75 3.46 -12.51 7.96
CA GLY A 75 3.10 -11.13 7.59
C GLY A 75 3.14 -10.19 8.80
N ILE A 76 3.40 -8.90 8.57
CA ILE A 76 3.48 -7.87 9.62
C ILE A 76 2.07 -7.40 10.05
N VAL A 77 1.04 -7.75 9.28
CA VAL A 77 -0.36 -7.38 9.52
C VAL A 77 -1.03 -8.28 10.57
N LYS A 78 -1.70 -7.67 11.56
CA LYS A 78 -2.39 -8.37 12.67
C LYS A 78 -3.68 -9.08 12.26
N HIS A 79 -4.30 -8.68 11.15
CA HIS A 79 -5.47 -9.32 10.56
C HIS A 79 -5.19 -9.61 9.09
N VAL A 80 -4.55 -10.75 8.84
CA VAL A 80 -4.42 -11.28 7.48
C VAL A 80 -5.63 -12.17 7.21
N GLN A 81 -6.54 -11.71 6.36
CA GLN A 81 -7.51 -12.61 5.75
C GLN A 81 -6.89 -13.09 4.42
N VAL A 82 -6.06 -14.12 4.51
CA VAL A 82 -5.69 -14.89 3.30
C VAL A 82 -6.94 -15.67 2.95
N MET A 83 -7.74 -15.15 2.03
CA MET A 83 -8.85 -15.92 1.51
C MET A 83 -8.24 -17.09 0.73
N PRO A 84 -8.60 -18.35 1.03
CA PRO A 84 -8.26 -19.48 0.16
C PRO A 84 -9.14 -19.36 -1.10
N LEU A 85 -8.90 -18.31 -1.88
CA LEU A 85 -9.38 -18.23 -3.24
C LEU A 85 -8.86 -19.47 -3.95
N PRO A 86 -9.70 -20.20 -4.68
CA PRO A 86 -9.23 -21.39 -5.37
C PRO A 86 -8.04 -20.96 -6.24
N CYS A 87 -6.86 -21.52 -5.98
CA CYS A 87 -5.60 -21.11 -6.63
C CYS A 87 -5.65 -21.12 -8.17
N ARG A 88 -6.70 -21.72 -8.75
CA ARG A 88 -7.02 -21.72 -10.17
C ARG A 88 -7.43 -20.35 -10.73
N ASP A 89 -8.12 -19.52 -9.94
CA ASP A 89 -8.70 -18.28 -10.45
C ASP A 89 -7.68 -17.13 -10.47
N PHE A 90 -6.65 -17.22 -9.63
CA PHE A 90 -5.59 -16.22 -9.50
C PHE A 90 -4.19 -16.85 -9.57
N PRO A 91 -3.83 -17.47 -10.71
CA PRO A 91 -2.50 -18.04 -10.85
C PRO A 91 -1.46 -16.91 -10.90
N ASP A 92 -0.35 -17.17 -10.22
CA ASP A 92 0.80 -16.28 -10.24
C ASP A 92 1.55 -16.40 -11.58
N GLY A 93 1.91 -15.28 -12.18
CA GLY A 93 2.68 -15.24 -13.41
C GLY A 93 2.62 -13.89 -14.12
N PRO A 94 3.74 -13.42 -14.71
CA PRO A 94 3.85 -12.10 -15.32
C PRO A 94 3.02 -11.93 -16.62
N GLY A 95 2.54 -13.04 -17.20
CA GLY A 95 1.70 -13.05 -18.41
C GLY A 95 0.24 -13.41 -18.15
N VAL A 96 -0.15 -13.67 -16.91
CA VAL A 96 -1.53 -14.01 -16.56
C VAL A 96 -2.30 -12.72 -16.32
N GLN A 97 -3.45 -12.57 -16.96
CA GLN A 97 -4.39 -11.50 -16.66
C GLN A 97 -5.54 -12.04 -15.82
N TRP A 98 -5.71 -11.46 -14.63
CA TRP A 98 -6.87 -11.74 -13.79
C TRP A 98 -8.08 -10.96 -14.29
N GLY A 99 -9.26 -11.58 -14.20
CA GLY A 99 -10.50 -10.92 -14.61
C GLY A 99 -10.85 -9.76 -13.67
N THR A 100 -10.90 -8.54 -14.21
CA THR A 100 -11.22 -7.30 -13.47
C THR A 100 -12.51 -7.41 -12.66
N GLU A 101 -13.55 -8.01 -13.23
CA GLU A 101 -14.84 -8.22 -12.56
C GLU A 101 -14.75 -9.15 -11.35
N LEU A 102 -13.99 -10.24 -11.47
CA LEU A 102 -13.82 -11.22 -10.39
C LEU A 102 -12.97 -10.63 -9.26
N VAL A 103 -11.87 -9.96 -9.60
CA VAL A 103 -11.06 -9.23 -8.61
C VAL A 103 -11.92 -8.17 -7.92
N GLY A 104 -12.72 -7.43 -8.69
CA GLY A 104 -13.58 -6.37 -8.19
C GLY A 104 -14.67 -6.89 -7.25
N SER A 105 -15.33 -8.00 -7.58
CA SER A 105 -16.40 -8.57 -6.74
C SER A 105 -15.89 -9.04 -5.39
N ILE A 106 -14.74 -9.73 -5.36
CA ILE A 106 -14.07 -10.18 -4.13
C ILE A 106 -13.65 -8.99 -3.27
N LEU A 107 -13.02 -7.98 -3.89
CA LEU A 107 -12.58 -6.78 -3.17
C LEU A 107 -13.78 -6.05 -2.56
N LEU A 108 -14.85 -5.87 -3.33
CA LEU A 108 -16.05 -5.19 -2.89
C LEU A 108 -16.70 -5.92 -1.71
N GLN A 109 -16.85 -7.25 -1.80
CA GLN A 109 -17.36 -8.08 -0.72
C GLN A 109 -16.59 -7.85 0.59
N HIS A 110 -15.26 -7.75 0.52
CA HIS A 110 -14.41 -7.52 1.68
C HIS A 110 -14.49 -6.09 2.21
N ALA A 111 -14.53 -5.11 1.31
CA ALA A 111 -14.65 -3.70 1.64
C ALA A 111 -15.97 -3.41 2.38
N GLU A 112 -17.07 -4.01 1.93
CA GLU A 112 -18.38 -3.88 2.55
C GLU A 112 -18.48 -4.62 3.89
N ALA A 113 -17.94 -5.84 3.98
CA ALA A 113 -18.01 -6.66 5.19
C ALA A 113 -17.22 -6.07 6.37
N SER A 114 -16.17 -5.29 6.10
CA SER A 114 -15.23 -4.82 7.13
C SER A 114 -15.34 -3.33 7.45
N GLY A 115 -16.37 -2.63 6.94
CA GLY A 115 -16.54 -1.19 7.18
C GLY A 115 -15.35 -0.36 6.72
N ILE A 116 -14.70 -0.78 5.62
CA ILE A 116 -13.47 -0.19 5.12
C ILE A 116 -13.73 1.23 4.61
N ASN A 117 -12.88 2.18 5.00
CA ASN A 117 -12.90 3.55 4.51
C ASN A 117 -11.64 3.94 3.72
N LEU A 118 -10.65 3.05 3.65
CA LEU A 118 -9.45 3.26 2.85
C LEU A 118 -9.03 1.95 2.17
N VAL A 119 -8.94 1.95 0.84
CA VAL A 119 -8.35 0.86 0.06
C VAL A 119 -6.95 1.28 -0.39
N VAL A 120 -5.95 0.44 -0.14
CA VAL A 120 -4.56 0.63 -0.55
C VAL A 120 -4.17 -0.49 -1.50
N THR A 121 -3.66 -0.15 -2.69
CA THR A 121 -3.17 -1.15 -3.66
C THR A 121 -2.08 -0.59 -4.58
N PHE A 122 -1.72 -1.29 -5.65
CA PHE A 122 -0.78 -0.85 -6.68
C PHE A 122 -1.37 0.22 -7.61
N ASP A 123 -0.51 0.93 -8.34
CA ASP A 123 -0.95 1.84 -9.40
C ASP A 123 -0.97 1.15 -10.79
N ALA A 124 -1.26 1.95 -11.83
CA ALA A 124 -1.28 1.51 -13.22
C ALA A 124 0.03 0.89 -13.71
N GLY A 125 1.16 1.25 -13.08
CA GLY A 125 2.47 0.74 -13.45
C GLY A 125 2.79 -0.63 -12.85
N GLY A 126 2.02 -1.09 -11.85
CA GLY A 126 2.23 -2.40 -11.24
C GLY A 126 3.66 -2.63 -10.76
N VAL A 127 4.29 -1.59 -10.20
CA VAL A 127 5.72 -1.49 -9.82
C VAL A 127 6.69 -1.57 -10.99
N SER A 128 6.68 -2.69 -11.72
CA SER A 128 7.55 -2.99 -12.86
C SER A 128 6.76 -3.57 -14.04
N GLY A 129 5.44 -3.32 -14.08
CA GLY A 129 4.53 -3.84 -15.09
C GLY A 129 4.04 -5.26 -14.80
N HIS A 130 4.08 -5.72 -13.55
CA HIS A 130 3.60 -7.06 -13.21
C HIS A 130 2.08 -7.16 -13.44
N SER A 131 1.64 -8.09 -14.29
CA SER A 131 0.24 -8.20 -14.74
C SER A 131 -0.75 -8.29 -13.57
N ASN A 132 -0.44 -9.10 -12.55
CA ASN A 132 -1.28 -9.23 -11.36
C ASN A 132 -1.47 -7.90 -10.61
N HIS A 133 -0.41 -7.10 -10.46
CA HIS A 133 -0.48 -5.80 -9.78
C HIS A 133 -1.32 -4.80 -10.60
N VAL A 134 -1.16 -4.83 -11.92
CA VAL A 134 -1.94 -4.02 -12.86
C VAL A 134 -3.42 -4.44 -12.83
N ALA A 135 -3.72 -5.73 -12.72
CA ALA A 135 -5.09 -6.25 -12.63
C ALA A 135 -5.79 -5.76 -11.35
N LEU A 136 -5.08 -5.77 -10.21
CA LEU A 136 -5.60 -5.17 -8.97
C LEU A 136 -5.95 -3.71 -9.16
N TYR A 137 -5.02 -2.91 -9.71
CA TYR A 137 -5.29 -1.50 -9.99
C TYR A 137 -6.48 -1.30 -10.93
N ALA A 138 -6.57 -2.09 -12.00
CA ALA A 138 -7.67 -2.01 -12.96
C ALA A 138 -9.03 -2.27 -12.28
N ALA A 139 -9.11 -3.28 -11.41
CA ALA A 139 -10.32 -3.61 -10.66
C ALA A 139 -10.72 -2.51 -9.68
N VAL A 140 -9.78 -2.01 -8.89
CA VAL A 140 -10.05 -0.90 -7.95
C VAL A 140 -10.51 0.36 -8.69
N ARG A 141 -9.87 0.66 -9.82
CA ARG A 141 -10.25 1.80 -10.66
C ARG A 141 -11.65 1.65 -11.23
N ALA A 142 -12.00 0.47 -11.73
CA ALA A 142 -13.35 0.18 -12.25
C ALA A 142 -14.42 0.35 -11.16
N LEU A 143 -14.22 -0.25 -9.99
CA LEU A 143 -15.12 -0.11 -8.85
C LEU A 143 -15.29 1.35 -8.43
N ARG A 144 -14.20 2.13 -8.43
CA ARG A 144 -14.24 3.56 -8.11
C ARG A 144 -15.01 4.35 -9.17
N SER A 145 -14.78 4.11 -10.46
CA SER A 145 -15.48 4.82 -11.54
C SER A 145 -16.97 4.49 -11.59
N GLU A 146 -17.34 3.28 -11.22
CA GLU A 146 -18.74 2.83 -11.17
C GLU A 146 -19.44 3.24 -9.88
N GLY A 147 -18.73 3.87 -8.92
CA GLY A 147 -19.29 4.26 -7.63
C GLY A 147 -19.71 3.07 -6.76
N LYS A 148 -19.13 1.89 -6.99
CA LYS A 148 -19.43 0.66 -6.23
C LYS A 148 -18.73 0.60 -4.88
N LEU A 149 -17.63 1.35 -4.69
CA LEU A 149 -16.93 1.38 -3.41
C LEU A 149 -17.82 1.98 -2.29
N PRO A 150 -17.63 1.55 -1.03
CA PRO A 150 -18.40 2.08 0.11
C PRO A 150 -18.36 3.61 0.17
N LYS A 151 -19.46 4.23 0.62
CA LYS A 151 -19.55 5.70 0.72
C LYS A 151 -18.45 6.24 1.64
N GLY A 152 -17.70 7.23 1.17
CA GLY A 152 -16.57 7.81 1.90
C GLY A 152 -15.28 6.98 1.84
N CYS A 153 -15.26 5.87 1.09
CA CYS A 153 -14.05 5.08 0.90
C CYS A 153 -13.07 5.79 -0.04
N SER A 154 -11.89 6.09 0.48
CA SER A 154 -10.78 6.61 -0.31
C SER A 154 -9.93 5.48 -0.87
N VAL A 155 -9.22 5.76 -1.97
CA VAL A 155 -8.29 4.83 -2.60
C VAL A 155 -6.94 5.48 -2.70
N LEU A 156 -5.91 4.80 -2.17
CA LEU A 156 -4.51 5.16 -2.34
C LEU A 156 -3.79 4.08 -3.14
N THR A 157 -2.96 4.51 -4.08
CA THR A 157 -2.18 3.61 -4.91
C THR A 157 -0.69 3.77 -4.63
N LEU A 158 0.08 2.69 -4.78
CA LEU A 158 1.53 2.75 -4.75
C LEU A 158 2.04 3.29 -6.07
N GLN A 159 2.59 4.51 -6.04
CA GLN A 159 3.21 5.12 -7.21
C GLN A 159 4.42 4.30 -7.68
N SER A 160 4.36 3.81 -8.91
CA SER A 160 5.47 3.17 -9.59
C SER A 160 6.53 4.20 -9.97
N VAL A 161 7.79 3.85 -9.75
CA VAL A 161 8.96 4.68 -10.10
C VAL A 161 9.83 3.96 -11.13
N ASN A 162 10.61 4.72 -11.89
CA ASN A 162 11.55 4.15 -12.86
C ASN A 162 12.65 3.32 -12.17
N VAL A 163 13.33 2.48 -12.96
CA VAL A 163 14.37 1.58 -12.47
C VAL A 163 15.48 2.33 -11.74
N LEU A 164 15.92 3.49 -12.25
CA LEU A 164 16.98 4.30 -11.63
C LEU A 164 16.61 4.66 -10.18
N ARG A 165 15.40 5.18 -9.98
CA ARG A 165 14.91 5.58 -8.65
C ARG A 165 14.83 4.43 -7.66
N LYS A 166 14.59 3.20 -8.11
CA LYS A 166 14.59 2.00 -7.24
C LYS A 166 15.97 1.72 -6.64
N TYR A 167 17.05 2.10 -7.34
CA TYR A 167 18.44 1.80 -6.95
C TYR A 167 19.23 3.03 -6.46
N LEU A 168 18.61 4.21 -6.41
CA LEU A 168 19.25 5.43 -5.88
C LEU A 168 19.39 5.43 -4.36
N SER A 169 18.81 4.45 -3.65
CA SER A 169 18.90 4.34 -2.18
C SER A 169 18.49 5.65 -1.49
N LEU A 170 19.21 6.09 -0.47
CA LEU A 170 18.94 7.32 0.28
C LEU A 170 18.94 8.59 -0.60
N LEU A 171 19.56 8.56 -1.79
CA LEU A 171 19.54 9.69 -2.72
C LEU A 171 18.16 9.92 -3.36
N ASP A 172 17.24 8.94 -3.29
CA ASP A 172 15.87 9.12 -3.76
C ASP A 172 15.01 9.95 -2.78
N LEU A 173 15.43 10.08 -1.52
CA LEU A 173 14.62 10.75 -0.47
C LEU A 173 14.30 12.22 -0.81
N PRO A 174 15.26 13.09 -1.21
CA PRO A 174 14.95 14.48 -1.54
C PRO A 174 13.96 14.57 -2.71
N TRP A 175 14.12 13.71 -3.71
CA TRP A 175 13.22 13.67 -4.86
C TRP A 175 11.81 13.26 -4.45
N SER A 176 11.70 12.20 -3.63
CA SER A 176 10.42 11.72 -3.08
C SER A 176 9.72 12.76 -2.20
N LEU A 177 10.46 13.51 -1.39
CA LEU A 177 9.91 14.58 -0.56
C LEU A 177 9.36 15.75 -1.39
N LEU A 178 10.08 16.15 -2.45
CA LEU A 178 9.68 17.26 -3.32
C LEU A 178 8.51 16.92 -4.25
N HIS A 179 8.31 15.63 -4.55
CA HIS A 179 7.31 15.17 -5.52
C HIS A 179 6.18 14.36 -4.88
N ALA A 180 6.11 14.29 -3.55
CA ALA A 180 4.99 13.64 -2.87
C ALA A 180 3.70 14.43 -3.14
N ARG A 181 2.76 13.78 -3.84
CA ARG A 181 1.49 14.42 -4.23
C ARG A 181 0.42 14.32 -3.17
N ASP A 182 0.27 13.14 -2.57
CA ASP A 182 -0.80 12.84 -1.63
C ASP A 182 -0.25 12.45 -0.26
N VAL A 183 0.32 11.26 -0.15
CA VAL A 183 0.81 10.70 1.12
C VAL A 183 2.17 10.05 0.91
N LEU A 184 3.10 10.36 1.81
CA LEU A 184 4.44 9.78 1.84
C LEU A 184 4.69 9.17 3.22
N PHE A 185 4.81 7.85 3.25
CA PHE A 185 5.23 7.12 4.44
C PHE A 185 6.71 6.83 4.39
N VAL A 186 7.43 7.24 5.43
CA VAL A 186 8.84 6.94 5.60
C VAL A 186 9.04 6.33 6.99
N LEU A 187 9.89 5.32 7.04
CA LEU A 187 10.18 4.56 8.26
C LEU A 187 11.26 5.22 9.09
N THR A 188 11.07 5.20 10.40
CA THR A 188 12.12 5.47 11.38
C THR A 188 13.12 4.31 11.42
N SER A 189 14.32 4.54 11.96
CA SER A 189 15.34 3.48 12.14
C SER A 189 14.83 2.29 12.95
N ALA A 190 14.01 2.54 13.98
CA ALA A 190 13.37 1.50 14.78
C ALA A 190 12.34 0.69 13.97
N GLU A 191 11.59 1.34 13.08
CA GLU A 191 10.64 0.65 12.20
C GLU A 191 11.33 -0.15 11.11
N VAL A 192 12.44 0.33 10.56
CA VAL A 192 13.27 -0.43 9.61
C VAL A 192 13.75 -1.74 10.25
N ALA A 193 14.13 -1.72 11.53
CA ALA A 193 14.52 -2.94 12.25
C ALA A 193 13.36 -3.93 12.46
N ARG A 194 12.11 -3.46 12.45
CA ARG A 194 10.91 -4.30 12.56
C ARG A 194 10.41 -4.83 11.21
N ALA A 195 10.79 -4.18 10.12
CA ALA A 195 10.41 -4.55 8.75
C ALA A 195 11.40 -5.54 8.12
N LYS A 196 12.54 -5.79 8.77
CA LYS A 196 13.51 -6.84 8.43
C LYS A 196 13.14 -8.14 9.12
#